data_AF-A0A968JMJ8-F1
#
_entry.id   AF-A0A968JMJ8-F1
#
_cell.length_a   1.000
_cell.length_b   1.000
_cell.length_c   1.000
_cell.angle_alpha   90.00
_cell.angle_beta   90.00
_cell.angle_gamma   90.00
#
_symmetry.space_group_name_H-M   'P 1'
#
loop_
_entity.id
_entity.type
_entity.pdbx_description
1 polymer ?
#
loop_
_entity_poly.entity_id
_entity_poly.type
_entity_poly.pdbx_seq_one_letter_code
_entity_poly.pdbx_strand_id
1 'polypeptide(L)'
;MATNMQKHEFSKIKEVVATWNNIRQMLRSGDQGILVPVVIPKDRRGFGWWFPVALGLYLIVTGLLGGGIFLAGACLGVLVFGAAIVQWILGSIIEIEQGTTGVKSAFGKIAGTLGPGRHFLLMPWDRVEFIVDTSTEIPYTAPVLASPTQENVPLKSIEFFLKFRIVDPIAFVRNIGASNFDVVLSSAVQDAIRQRSRIVQTERAYDLRSSDVGDMQELLNRLMKRYGVMITGANIPDVQLPDQYQQHLATRERVSKELAAYEREWELIRKQRTDTLLMEIERAKKERDAKLVEVRTAVNKAREVVAQMLEERETEAQKVRWQIETRGRAELKAAENEARALRHLGKAYKDNRAVLQYELALRRLQVAQALMLHAPRPLLMKTSGAGETSALSTLLLAQMLPNLTTRSQTVIANPQGRSVSAGSSTGTAGGRGQQILQGLLNQEAQQ
;
A
#
# COMPACT_ATOMS: atom_id res chain seq x y z
N MET A 1 29.19 1.56 47.63
CA MET A 1 28.16 0.51 47.65
C MET A 1 28.75 -0.71 46.96
N ALA A 2 29.58 -1.47 47.69
CA ALA A 2 30.25 -2.65 47.16
C ALA A 2 29.17 -3.73 46.99
N THR A 3 28.83 -4.03 45.74
CA THR A 3 27.96 -5.14 45.39
C THR A 3 28.58 -6.41 45.95
N ASN A 4 27.86 -7.07 46.86
CA ASN A 4 28.12 -8.44 47.28
C ASN A 4 28.14 -9.30 46.00
N MET A 5 29.33 -9.55 45.45
CA MET A 5 29.53 -10.66 44.53
C MET A 5 29.29 -11.91 45.37
N GLN A 6 28.04 -12.40 45.38
CA GLN A 6 27.74 -13.75 45.82
C GLN A 6 28.60 -14.65 44.94
N LYS A 7 29.72 -15.09 45.49
CA LYS A 7 30.57 -16.10 44.89
C LYS A 7 29.70 -17.36 44.85
N HIS A 8 29.07 -17.63 43.71
CA HIS A 8 28.26 -18.84 43.54
C HIS A 8 29.21 -20.03 43.69
N GLU A 9 29.17 -20.63 44.88
CA GLU A 9 30.00 -21.78 45.20
C GLU A 9 29.54 -22.98 44.37
N PHE A 10 30.52 -23.68 43.79
CA PHE A 10 30.27 -24.92 43.06
C PHE A 10 29.54 -25.90 43.99
N SER A 11 28.48 -26.52 43.48
CA SER A 11 27.83 -27.64 44.15
C SER A 11 28.83 -28.80 44.23
N LYS A 12 29.49 -28.98 45.38
CA LYS A 12 30.50 -30.02 45.55
C LYS A 12 29.85 -31.33 45.97
N ILE A 13 29.98 -32.36 45.15
CA ILE A 13 29.48 -33.70 45.46
C ILE A 13 30.52 -34.42 46.32
N LYS A 14 30.11 -35.02 47.44
CA LYS A 14 30.99 -35.82 48.30
C LYS A 14 30.33 -37.14 48.70
N GLU A 15 31.16 -38.14 48.95
CA GLU A 15 30.76 -39.38 49.62
C GLU A 15 30.94 -39.22 51.13
N VAL A 16 29.97 -39.74 51.90
CA VAL A 16 30.04 -39.75 53.37
C VAL A 16 29.87 -41.18 53.88
N VAL A 17 30.74 -41.57 54.81
CA VAL A 17 30.62 -42.84 55.54
C VAL A 17 29.68 -42.61 56.72
N ALA A 18 28.56 -43.33 56.77
CA ALA A 18 27.53 -43.12 57.78
C ALA A 18 27.10 -44.42 58.47
N THR A 19 26.64 -44.29 59.71
CA THR A 19 25.94 -45.35 60.44
C THR A 19 24.53 -45.50 59.88
N TRP A 20 23.99 -46.72 59.86
CA TRP A 20 22.65 -47.05 59.33
C TRP A 20 21.51 -46.09 59.73
N ASN A 21 21.50 -45.58 60.97
CA ASN A 21 20.46 -44.62 61.42
C ASN A 21 20.57 -43.22 60.78
N ASN A 22 21.76 -42.80 60.32
CA ASN A 22 22.02 -41.45 59.83
C ASN A 22 21.99 -41.35 58.29
N ILE A 23 21.87 -42.48 57.60
CA ILE A 23 21.89 -42.56 56.13
C ILE A 23 20.76 -41.71 55.53
N ARG A 24 19.57 -41.77 56.13
CA ARG A 24 18.40 -41.00 55.70
C ARG A 24 18.62 -39.49 55.79
N GLN A 25 19.18 -39.03 56.91
CA GLN A 25 19.44 -37.61 57.11
C GLN A 25 20.50 -37.13 56.11
N MET A 26 21.56 -37.90 55.90
CA MET A 26 22.64 -37.51 54.98
C MET A 26 22.22 -37.50 53.51
N LEU A 27 21.41 -38.47 53.06
CA LEU A 27 20.91 -38.51 51.68
C LEU A 27 19.89 -37.39 51.39
N ARG A 28 19.04 -37.03 52.35
CA ARG A 28 17.96 -36.05 52.13
C ARG A 28 18.30 -34.62 52.53
N SER A 29 19.06 -34.43 53.61
CA SER A 29 19.27 -33.10 54.21
C SER A 29 20.55 -32.41 53.79
N GLY A 30 21.48 -33.10 53.10
CA GLY A 30 22.71 -32.54 52.52
C GLY A 30 23.43 -31.56 53.44
N ASP A 31 24.40 -32.02 54.22
CA ASP A 31 25.09 -31.14 55.18
C ASP A 31 25.80 -29.98 54.44
N GLN A 32 25.38 -28.74 54.70
CA GLN A 32 26.03 -27.51 54.22
C GLN A 32 26.19 -27.37 52.69
N GLY A 33 25.13 -27.63 51.91
CA GLY A 33 25.17 -27.43 50.44
C GLY A 33 25.96 -28.50 49.68
N ILE A 34 26.39 -29.56 50.36
CA ILE A 34 27.02 -30.74 49.79
C ILE A 34 25.92 -31.74 49.45
N LEU A 35 25.77 -32.05 48.16
CA LEU A 35 24.87 -33.11 47.72
C LEU A 35 25.59 -34.45 47.87
N VAL A 36 24.99 -35.37 48.65
CA VAL A 36 25.54 -36.70 48.93
C VAL A 36 24.66 -37.73 48.21
N PRO A 37 24.93 -38.04 46.93
CA PRO A 37 24.17 -39.03 46.16
C PRO A 37 24.43 -40.47 46.61
N VAL A 38 25.55 -40.70 47.30
CA VAL A 38 26.00 -42.03 47.73
C VAL A 38 26.49 -42.00 49.16
N VAL A 39 25.98 -42.95 49.96
CA VAL A 39 26.42 -43.19 51.33
C VAL A 39 27.03 -44.59 51.42
N ILE A 40 28.19 -44.68 52.08
CA ILE A 40 28.85 -45.95 52.39
C ILE A 40 28.38 -46.37 53.78
N PRO A 41 27.49 -47.38 53.91
CA PRO A 41 27.06 -47.87 55.21
C PRO A 41 28.24 -48.53 55.94
N LYS A 42 28.48 -48.10 57.17
CA LYS A 42 29.45 -48.77 58.04
C LYS A 42 28.87 -50.09 58.53
N ASP A 43 29.31 -51.20 57.94
CA ASP A 43 28.93 -52.53 58.42
C ASP A 43 29.61 -52.82 59.79
N ARG A 44 28.79 -53.14 60.79
CA ARG A 44 29.23 -53.52 62.14
C ARG A 44 29.23 -55.03 62.35
N ARG A 45 28.92 -55.83 61.33
CA ARG A 45 29.04 -57.30 61.33
C ARG A 45 30.51 -57.73 61.32
N GLY A 46 31.26 -57.33 62.34
CA GLY A 46 32.60 -57.82 62.58
C GLY A 46 32.57 -59.25 63.11
N PHE A 47 33.75 -59.86 63.21
CA PHE A 47 33.95 -61.22 63.73
C PHE A 47 33.41 -61.42 65.18
N GLY A 48 33.00 -60.35 65.87
CA GLY A 48 32.47 -60.38 67.23
C GLY A 48 31.21 -61.26 67.41
N TRP A 49 30.45 -61.55 66.36
CA TRP A 49 29.33 -62.51 66.46
C TRP A 49 29.78 -63.95 66.71
N TRP A 50 31.02 -64.32 66.36
CA TRP A 50 31.56 -65.64 66.67
C TRP A 50 31.77 -65.85 68.16
N PHE A 51 31.97 -64.78 68.95
CA PHE A 51 32.21 -64.87 70.38
C PHE A 51 31.06 -65.54 71.16
N PRO A 52 29.79 -65.08 71.07
CA PRO A 52 28.68 -65.74 71.76
C PRO A 52 28.38 -67.15 71.20
N VAL A 53 28.61 -67.39 69.90
CA VAL A 53 28.45 -68.73 69.29
C VAL A 53 29.48 -69.71 69.85
N ALA A 54 30.76 -69.31 69.89
CA ALA A 54 31.85 -70.11 70.44
C ALA A 54 31.68 -70.33 71.96
N LEU A 55 31.23 -69.31 72.70
CA LEU A 55 30.94 -69.41 74.13
C LEU A 55 29.79 -70.39 74.41
N GLY A 56 28.70 -70.30 73.64
CA GLY A 56 27.56 -71.21 73.76
C GLY A 56 27.97 -72.66 73.46
N LEU A 57 28.70 -72.88 72.37
CA LEU A 57 29.21 -74.20 72.00
C LEU A 57 30.18 -74.76 73.05
N TYR A 58 31.08 -73.93 73.59
CA TYR A 58 31.98 -74.30 74.66
C TYR A 58 31.25 -74.75 75.93
N LEU A 59 30.21 -74.02 76.36
CA LEU A 59 29.39 -74.37 77.52
C LEU A 59 28.58 -75.66 77.30
N ILE A 60 28.10 -75.91 76.08
CA ILE A 60 27.42 -77.16 75.72
C ILE A 60 28.40 -78.34 75.81
N VAL A 61 29.59 -78.22 75.19
CA VAL A 61 30.60 -79.31 75.15
C VAL A 61 31.14 -79.62 76.55
N THR A 62 31.48 -78.60 77.32
CA THR A 62 31.95 -78.76 78.71
C THR A 62 30.86 -79.30 79.63
N GLY A 63 29.61 -78.88 79.42
CA GLY A 63 28.45 -79.40 80.16
C GLY A 63 28.14 -80.88 79.89
N LEU A 64 28.28 -81.32 78.63
CA LEU A 64 28.04 -82.70 78.23
C LEU A 64 29.14 -83.65 78.72
N LEU A 65 30.40 -83.20 78.73
CA LEU A 65 31.56 -83.99 79.15
C LEU A 65 31.77 -84.02 80.67
N GLY A 66 31.39 -82.95 81.38
CA GLY A 66 31.72 -82.75 82.80
C GLY A 66 30.78 -83.43 83.81
N GLY A 67 29.51 -83.65 83.48
CA GLY A 67 28.50 -84.26 84.37
C GLY A 67 28.15 -83.42 85.63
N GLY A 68 27.03 -83.73 86.29
CA GLY A 68 26.63 -83.10 87.57
C GLY A 68 26.28 -81.59 87.45
N ILE A 69 26.97 -80.74 88.21
CA ILE A 69 26.75 -79.26 88.25
C ILE A 69 26.91 -78.63 86.85
N PHE A 70 27.70 -79.26 85.98
CA PHE A 70 27.94 -78.81 84.61
C PHE A 70 26.74 -79.04 83.66
N LEU A 71 25.73 -79.86 84.02
CA LEU A 71 24.48 -79.98 83.26
C LEU A 71 23.68 -78.67 83.25
N ALA A 72 23.71 -77.91 84.36
CA ALA A 72 23.13 -76.56 84.39
C ALA A 72 23.87 -75.62 83.43
N GLY A 73 25.19 -75.77 83.30
CA GLY A 73 26.02 -75.09 82.31
C GLY A 73 25.66 -75.47 80.86
N ALA A 74 25.30 -76.74 80.61
CA ALA A 74 24.83 -77.19 79.29
C ALA A 74 23.51 -76.50 78.90
N CYS A 75 22.53 -76.44 79.81
CA CYS A 75 21.27 -75.73 79.57
C CYS A 75 21.49 -74.23 79.30
N LEU A 76 22.40 -73.60 80.05
CA LEU A 76 22.78 -72.21 79.86
C LEU A 76 23.51 -72.01 78.51
N GLY A 77 24.36 -72.96 78.13
CA GLY A 77 25.02 -73.00 76.82
C GLY A 77 24.05 -73.10 75.65
N VAL A 78 23.01 -73.94 75.75
CA VAL A 78 21.94 -74.02 74.74
C VAL A 78 21.18 -72.70 74.61
N LEU A 79 20.89 -72.04 75.74
CA LEU A 79 20.22 -70.74 75.75
C LEU A 79 21.10 -69.66 75.10
N VAL A 80 22.38 -69.59 75.45
CA VAL A 80 23.35 -68.64 74.87
C VAL A 80 23.55 -68.90 73.38
N PHE A 81 23.65 -70.16 72.96
CA PHE A 81 23.78 -70.54 71.56
C PHE A 81 22.52 -70.19 70.76
N GLY A 82 21.33 -70.48 71.30
CA GLY A 82 20.05 -70.09 70.71
C GLY A 82 19.91 -68.57 70.59
N ALA A 83 20.25 -67.82 71.64
CA ALA A 83 20.27 -66.37 71.62
C ALA A 83 21.28 -65.82 70.59
N ALA A 84 22.45 -66.43 70.44
CA ALA A 84 23.45 -66.06 69.44
C ALA A 84 22.93 -66.25 68.01
N ILE A 85 22.23 -67.37 67.73
CA ILE A 85 21.58 -67.63 66.44
C ILE A 85 20.47 -66.62 66.18
N VAL A 86 19.64 -66.31 67.18
CA VAL A 86 18.57 -65.32 67.04
C VAL A 86 19.14 -63.93 66.76
N GLN A 87 20.21 -63.52 67.47
CA GLN A 87 20.92 -62.27 67.21
C GLN A 87 21.54 -62.23 65.80
N TRP A 88 22.01 -63.36 65.28
CA TRP A 88 22.51 -63.47 63.92
C TRP A 88 21.40 -63.26 62.88
N ILE A 89 20.27 -63.95 63.04
CA ILE A 89 19.13 -63.87 62.12
C ILE A 89 18.55 -62.46 62.13
N LEU A 90 18.38 -61.86 63.32
CA LEU A 90 17.92 -60.48 63.45
C LEU A 90 18.93 -59.48 62.88
N GLY A 91 20.22 -59.69 63.13
CA GLY A 91 21.30 -58.88 62.59
C GLY A 91 21.47 -59.03 61.08
N SER A 92 21.01 -60.15 60.50
CA SER A 92 21.06 -60.48 59.07
C SER A 92 20.06 -59.69 58.22
N ILE A 93 18.99 -59.20 58.84
CA ILE A 93 17.96 -58.39 58.18
C ILE A 93 18.51 -56.98 57.94
N ILE A 94 18.51 -56.56 56.68
CA ILE A 94 18.81 -55.18 56.29
C ILE A 94 17.57 -54.58 55.65
N GLU A 95 17.20 -53.38 56.10
CA GLU A 95 16.10 -52.62 55.53
C GLU A 95 16.67 -51.49 54.67
N ILE A 96 16.26 -51.45 53.40
CA ILE A 96 16.62 -50.38 52.46
C ILE A 96 15.40 -49.51 52.26
N GLU A 97 15.58 -48.20 52.41
CA GLU A 97 14.49 -47.25 52.31
C GLU A 97 13.99 -47.07 50.88
N GLN A 98 12.72 -46.73 50.76
CA GLN A 98 12.11 -46.36 49.48
C GLN A 98 12.85 -45.19 48.83
N GLY A 99 13.11 -45.33 47.52
CA GLY A 99 13.85 -44.35 46.72
C GLY A 99 15.37 -44.53 46.73
N THR A 100 15.90 -45.41 47.58
CA THR A 100 17.31 -45.77 47.61
C THR A 100 17.53 -47.19 47.11
N THR A 101 18.68 -47.42 46.47
CA THR A 101 19.10 -48.74 46.00
C THR A 101 20.43 -49.09 46.64
N GLY A 102 20.50 -50.26 47.26
CA GLY A 102 21.73 -50.80 47.83
C GLY A 102 22.54 -51.56 46.78
N VAL A 103 23.85 -51.35 46.72
CA VAL A 103 24.77 -52.17 45.92
C VAL A 103 25.32 -53.28 46.81
N LYS A 104 25.02 -54.52 46.46
CA LYS A 104 25.48 -55.71 47.18
C LYS A 104 26.88 -56.11 46.71
N SER A 105 27.76 -56.34 47.67
CA SER A 105 29.10 -56.87 47.46
C SER A 105 29.25 -58.18 48.22
N ALA A 106 29.76 -59.20 47.55
CA ALA A 106 30.07 -60.51 48.12
C ALA A 106 31.56 -60.78 47.90
N PHE A 107 32.32 -61.01 48.97
CA PHE A 107 33.79 -61.18 48.90
C PHE A 107 34.52 -60.06 48.10
N GLY A 108 34.02 -58.83 48.16
CA GLY A 108 34.59 -57.70 47.42
C GLY A 108 34.24 -57.66 45.92
N LYS A 109 33.42 -58.61 45.43
CA LYS A 109 32.84 -58.56 44.08
C LYS A 109 31.42 -58.01 44.16
N ILE A 110 31.10 -57.07 43.28
CA ILE A 110 29.73 -56.57 43.13
C ILE A 110 28.83 -57.72 42.63
N ALA A 111 27.89 -58.13 43.47
CA ALA A 111 27.02 -59.28 43.23
C ALA A 111 25.66 -58.87 42.62
N GLY A 112 25.21 -57.63 42.84
CA GLY A 112 23.96 -57.11 42.28
C GLY A 112 23.44 -55.88 43.02
N THR A 113 22.22 -55.44 42.67
CA THR A 113 21.48 -54.41 43.40
C THR A 113 20.44 -55.03 44.32
N LEU A 114 20.21 -54.38 45.45
CA LEU A 114 19.08 -54.62 46.33
C LEU A 114 18.14 -53.42 46.21
N GLY A 115 16.89 -53.71 45.80
CA GLY A 115 15.84 -52.70 45.73
C GLY A 115 15.37 -52.24 47.11
N PRO A 116 14.36 -51.36 47.17
CA PRO A 116 13.79 -50.91 48.43
C PRO A 116 13.04 -52.05 49.13
N GLY A 117 13.15 -52.12 50.45
CA GLY A 117 12.52 -53.14 51.29
C GLY A 117 13.50 -53.95 52.14
N ARG A 118 12.95 -54.96 52.83
CA ARG A 118 13.72 -55.84 53.71
C ARG A 118 14.36 -56.98 52.95
N HIS A 119 15.67 -57.10 53.08
CA HIS A 119 16.45 -58.14 52.45
C HIS A 119 17.24 -58.92 53.50
N PHE A 120 17.26 -60.24 53.35
CA PHE A 120 18.01 -61.14 54.21
C PHE A 120 19.41 -61.38 53.62
N LEU A 121 20.44 -60.89 54.30
CA LEU A 121 21.83 -61.18 53.96
C LEU A 121 22.39 -62.11 55.02
N LEU A 122 22.12 -63.40 54.84
CA LEU A 122 22.48 -64.47 55.77
C LEU A 122 23.99 -64.67 55.83
N MET A 123 24.63 -64.52 54.68
CA MET A 123 26.02 -64.90 54.50
C MET A 123 26.95 -63.82 55.08
N PRO A 124 27.93 -64.17 55.94
CA PRO A 124 28.75 -63.17 56.65
C PRO A 124 29.69 -62.36 55.74
N TRP A 125 29.90 -62.80 54.49
CA TRP A 125 30.68 -62.08 53.48
C TRP A 125 29.84 -61.25 52.52
N ASP A 126 28.52 -61.31 52.64
CA ASP A 126 27.60 -60.46 51.90
C ASP A 126 27.38 -59.16 52.67
N ARG A 127 27.78 -58.04 52.08
CA ARG A 127 27.57 -56.70 52.65
C ARG A 127 26.94 -55.76 51.63
N VAL A 128 26.19 -54.78 52.12
CA VAL A 128 25.79 -53.62 51.33
C VAL A 128 26.96 -52.65 51.38
N GLU A 129 27.56 -52.36 50.24
CA GLU A 129 28.78 -51.54 50.19
C GLU A 129 28.46 -50.07 49.92
N PHE A 130 27.41 -49.80 49.15
CA PHE A 130 26.97 -48.46 48.80
C PHE A 130 25.45 -48.39 48.80
N ILE A 131 24.90 -47.26 49.25
CA ILE A 131 23.48 -46.93 49.14
C ILE A 131 23.37 -45.68 48.30
N VAL A 132 22.64 -45.77 47.21
CA VAL A 132 22.54 -44.74 46.18
C VAL A 132 21.11 -44.24 46.11
N ASP A 133 20.91 -42.93 46.11
CA ASP A 133 19.58 -42.34 45.84
C ASP A 133 19.28 -42.45 44.34
N THR A 134 18.26 -43.23 44.00
CA THR A 134 17.84 -43.52 42.62
C THR A 134 16.58 -42.74 42.25
N SER A 135 15.80 -42.27 43.23
CA SER A 135 14.50 -41.63 42.97
C SER A 135 14.61 -40.11 42.89
N THR A 136 15.48 -39.51 43.69
CA THR A 136 15.56 -38.05 43.80
C THR A 136 16.29 -37.45 42.59
N GLU A 137 15.76 -36.34 42.08
CA GLU A 137 16.47 -35.52 41.11
C GLU A 137 17.39 -34.56 41.86
N ILE A 138 18.69 -34.70 41.60
CA ILE A 138 19.74 -33.97 42.29
C ILE A 138 20.06 -32.72 41.45
N PRO A 139 19.82 -31.50 42.00
CA PRO A 139 20.18 -30.27 41.31
C PRO A 139 21.69 -30.06 41.34
N TYR A 140 22.25 -29.62 40.23
CA TYR A 140 23.68 -29.36 40.06
C TYR A 140 23.89 -28.04 39.32
N THR A 141 24.67 -27.15 39.92
CA THR A 141 25.04 -25.86 39.35
C THR A 141 26.52 -25.88 38.99
N ALA A 142 26.81 -25.64 37.72
CA ALA A 142 28.17 -25.54 37.20
C ALA A 142 28.37 -24.19 36.49
N PRO A 143 28.99 -23.20 37.13
CA PRO A 143 29.38 -21.98 36.44
C PRO A 143 30.53 -22.30 35.47
N VAL A 144 30.36 -21.93 34.20
CA VAL A 144 31.42 -22.03 33.19
C VAL A 144 32.03 -20.66 32.99
N LEU A 145 33.33 -20.57 33.26
CA LEU A 145 34.11 -19.36 33.08
C LEU A 145 34.69 -19.34 31.67
N ALA A 146 34.56 -18.20 30.99
CA ALA A 146 35.25 -17.88 29.74
C ALA A 146 35.09 -18.93 28.63
N SER A 147 34.03 -18.80 27.83
CA SER A 147 33.86 -19.59 26.60
C SER A 147 33.81 -18.68 25.37
N PRO A 148 34.67 -18.90 24.34
CA PRO A 148 34.63 -18.11 23.13
C PRO A 148 33.41 -18.46 22.27
N THR A 149 32.80 -17.44 21.68
CA THR A 149 31.76 -17.59 20.64
C THR A 149 32.37 -17.91 19.27
N GLN A 150 31.53 -18.08 18.24
CA GLN A 150 31.96 -18.24 16.85
C GLN A 150 32.92 -17.12 16.38
N GLU A 151 32.71 -15.89 16.86
CA GLU A 151 33.50 -14.71 16.50
C GLU A 151 34.69 -14.48 17.44
N ASN A 152 35.02 -15.48 18.29
CA ASN A 152 36.06 -15.40 19.32
C ASN A 152 35.83 -14.30 20.37
N VAL A 153 34.58 -13.88 20.60
CA VAL A 153 34.26 -12.98 21.71
C VAL A 153 34.15 -13.84 22.98
N PRO A 154 34.93 -13.55 24.04
CA PRO A 154 34.89 -14.34 25.26
C PRO A 154 33.64 -13.99 26.08
N LEU A 155 32.76 -14.97 26.33
CA LEU A 155 31.66 -14.82 27.28
C LEU A 155 32.23 -14.79 28.70
N LYS A 156 31.82 -13.83 29.54
CA LYS A 156 32.35 -13.59 30.89
C LYS A 156 32.01 -14.74 31.84
N SER A 157 30.74 -15.13 31.88
CA SER A 157 30.24 -16.24 32.67
C SER A 157 28.96 -16.79 32.08
N ILE A 158 28.82 -18.11 32.09
CA ILE A 158 27.58 -18.81 31.77
C ILE A 158 27.17 -19.59 33.01
N GLU A 159 25.98 -19.30 33.52
CA GLU A 159 25.40 -20.08 34.60
C GLU A 159 24.68 -21.27 34.00
N PHE A 160 25.09 -22.48 34.39
CA PHE A 160 24.44 -23.71 33.97
C PHE A 160 23.85 -24.43 35.16
N PHE A 161 22.56 -24.77 35.04
CA PHE A 161 21.84 -25.54 36.02
C PHE A 161 21.31 -26.82 35.37
N LEU A 162 21.59 -27.96 35.98
CA LEU A 162 21.07 -29.24 35.51
C LEU A 162 20.49 -30.04 36.66
N LYS A 163 19.57 -30.94 36.33
CA LYS A 163 19.03 -31.94 37.23
C LYS A 163 19.40 -33.30 36.69
N PHE A 164 20.03 -34.11 37.53
CA PHE A 164 20.39 -35.48 37.18
C PHE A 164 19.78 -36.48 38.17
N ARG A 165 19.60 -37.70 37.70
CA ARG A 165 19.17 -38.85 38.48
C ARG A 165 20.10 -40.02 38.16
N ILE A 166 20.39 -40.83 39.15
CA ILE A 166 21.14 -42.08 38.96
C ILE A 166 20.13 -43.17 38.57
N VAL A 167 20.35 -43.80 37.42
CA VAL A 167 19.48 -44.87 36.88
C VAL A 167 20.09 -46.24 37.14
N ASP A 168 21.41 -46.37 36.92
CA ASP A 168 22.15 -47.60 37.18
C ASP A 168 23.19 -47.37 38.29
N PRO A 169 22.88 -47.77 39.54
CA PRO A 169 23.79 -47.59 40.67
C PRO A 169 25.04 -48.48 40.58
N ILE A 170 25.00 -49.61 39.84
CA ILE A 170 26.19 -50.48 39.67
C ILE A 170 27.21 -49.77 38.80
N ALA A 171 26.78 -49.26 37.63
CA ALA A 171 27.67 -48.54 36.72
C ALA A 171 28.26 -47.29 37.37
N PHE A 172 27.46 -46.57 38.16
CA PHE A 172 27.88 -45.35 38.86
C PHE A 172 29.02 -45.61 39.85
N VAL A 173 28.83 -46.57 40.76
CA VAL A 173 29.82 -46.94 41.77
C VAL A 173 31.07 -47.53 41.15
N ARG A 174 30.91 -48.39 40.12
CA ARG A 174 32.04 -49.12 39.52
C ARG A 174 32.98 -48.22 38.71
N ASN A 175 32.43 -47.24 37.98
CA ASN A 175 33.20 -46.51 36.96
C ASN A 175 33.84 -45.22 37.47
N ILE A 176 33.23 -44.53 38.44
CA ILE A 176 33.73 -43.23 38.92
C ILE A 176 33.72 -43.16 40.46
N GLY A 177 32.66 -43.65 41.11
CA GLY A 177 32.34 -43.24 42.48
C GLY A 177 31.72 -41.83 42.52
N ALA A 178 31.03 -41.48 43.59
CA ALA A 178 30.45 -40.15 43.79
C ALA A 178 31.50 -39.05 44.03
N SER A 179 32.67 -39.35 44.60
CA SER A 179 33.68 -38.32 44.88
C SER A 179 34.29 -37.69 43.62
N ASN A 180 34.47 -38.49 42.56
CA ASN A 180 35.07 -38.05 41.30
C ASN A 180 34.02 -37.64 40.26
N PHE A 181 32.74 -37.92 40.52
CA PHE A 181 31.65 -37.60 39.61
C PHE A 181 31.49 -36.09 39.39
N ASP A 182 31.71 -35.27 40.42
CA ASP A 182 31.68 -33.80 40.31
C ASP A 182 32.66 -33.28 39.25
N VAL A 183 33.90 -33.78 39.26
CA VAL A 183 34.95 -33.36 38.33
C VAL A 183 34.64 -33.80 36.90
N VAL A 184 34.15 -35.03 36.73
CA VAL A 184 33.78 -35.56 35.41
C VAL A 184 32.58 -34.80 34.85
N LEU A 185 31.55 -34.56 35.67
CA LEU A 185 30.34 -33.86 35.25
C LEU A 185 30.63 -32.39 34.92
N SER A 186 31.35 -31.68 35.78
CA SER A 186 31.75 -30.28 35.51
C SER A 186 32.59 -30.16 34.24
N SER A 187 33.54 -31.06 34.00
CA SER A 187 34.33 -31.08 32.76
C SER A 187 33.44 -31.33 31.54
N ALA A 188 32.54 -32.33 31.61
CA ALA A 188 31.65 -32.64 30.50
C ALA A 188 30.68 -31.49 30.19
N VAL A 189 30.17 -30.81 31.22
CA VAL A 189 29.35 -29.59 31.07
C VAL A 189 30.17 -28.47 30.42
N GLN A 190 31.39 -28.23 30.89
CA GLN A 190 32.28 -27.21 30.32
C GLN A 190 32.57 -27.48 28.84
N ASP A 191 32.87 -28.72 28.48
CA ASP A 191 33.18 -29.09 27.09
C ASP A 191 31.94 -28.99 26.20
N ALA A 192 30.77 -29.40 26.68
CA ALA A 192 29.50 -29.23 25.97
C ALA A 192 29.16 -27.75 25.71
N ILE A 193 29.31 -26.90 26.74
CA ILE A 193 29.09 -25.45 26.60
C ILE A 193 30.11 -24.84 25.63
N ARG A 194 31.39 -25.22 25.72
CA ARG A 194 32.44 -24.75 24.81
C ARG A 194 32.20 -25.15 23.36
N GLN A 195 31.76 -26.38 23.13
CA GLN A 195 31.44 -26.85 21.79
C GLN A 195 30.26 -26.07 21.21
N ARG A 196 29.22 -25.83 22.03
CA ARG A 196 28.03 -25.10 21.56
C ARG A 196 28.29 -23.61 21.39
N SER A 197 29.00 -22.95 22.31
CA SER A 197 29.28 -21.52 22.21
C SER A 197 30.03 -21.17 20.92
N ARG A 198 30.92 -22.05 20.44
CA ARG A 198 31.64 -21.88 19.17
C ARG A 198 30.74 -21.88 17.93
N ILE A 199 29.55 -22.45 18.01
CA ILE A 199 28.59 -22.51 16.89
C ILE A 199 27.68 -21.28 16.92
N VAL A 200 27.46 -20.68 18.09
CA VAL A 200 26.54 -19.56 18.28
C VAL A 200 27.23 -18.22 17.98
N GLN A 201 26.54 -17.38 17.23
CA GLN A 201 26.94 -16.00 16.94
C GLN A 201 26.83 -15.14 18.20
N THR A 202 27.72 -14.15 18.34
CA THR A 202 27.78 -13.31 19.54
C THR A 202 26.49 -12.51 19.77
N GLU A 203 25.87 -12.01 18.70
CA GLU A 203 24.58 -11.29 18.78
C GLU A 203 23.44 -12.18 19.33
N ARG A 204 23.52 -13.49 19.08
CA ARG A 204 22.58 -14.53 19.54
C ARG A 204 23.06 -15.25 20.80
N ALA A 205 24.05 -14.72 21.51
CA ALA A 205 24.55 -15.36 22.72
C ALA A 205 23.47 -15.52 23.81
N TYR A 206 22.44 -14.66 23.82
CA TYR A 206 21.30 -14.80 24.72
C TYR A 206 20.31 -15.91 24.31
N ASP A 207 20.35 -16.37 23.05
CA ASP A 207 19.48 -17.45 22.57
C ASP A 207 19.90 -18.83 23.11
N LEU A 208 21.15 -18.96 23.59
CA LEU A 208 21.61 -20.18 24.30
C LEU A 208 20.68 -20.57 25.47
N ARG A 209 19.97 -19.60 26.06
CA ARG A 209 19.04 -19.84 27.15
C ARG A 209 17.75 -20.55 26.73
N SER A 210 17.24 -20.34 25.51
CA SER A 210 15.88 -20.73 25.15
C SER A 210 15.79 -21.87 24.13
N SER A 211 16.63 -21.86 23.08
CA SER A 211 16.48 -22.81 21.96
C SER A 211 17.32 -24.08 22.11
N ASP A 212 18.42 -24.01 22.87
CA ASP A 212 19.54 -24.95 22.72
C ASP A 212 19.68 -25.97 23.86
N VAL A 213 18.75 -25.96 24.81
CA VAL A 213 18.83 -26.75 26.03
C VAL A 213 18.63 -28.26 25.77
N GLY A 214 17.78 -28.62 24.79
CA GLY A 214 17.47 -30.01 24.45
C GLY A 214 18.66 -30.77 23.85
N ASP A 215 19.33 -30.16 22.87
CA ASP A 215 20.52 -30.74 22.22
C ASP A 215 21.65 -30.98 23.24
N MET A 216 21.84 -30.02 24.15
CA MET A 216 22.84 -30.12 25.21
C MET A 216 22.49 -31.26 26.17
N GLN A 217 21.22 -31.37 26.59
CA GLN A 217 20.75 -32.48 27.41
C GLN A 217 21.02 -33.83 26.74
N GLU A 218 20.77 -33.97 25.44
CA GLU A 218 21.02 -35.23 24.72
C GLU A 218 22.52 -35.56 24.65
N LEU A 219 23.37 -34.56 24.36
CA LEU A 219 24.82 -34.72 24.34
C LEU A 219 25.35 -35.19 25.69
N LEU A 220 24.96 -34.52 26.78
CA LEU A 220 25.41 -34.91 28.11
C LEU A 220 24.84 -36.28 28.50
N ASN A 221 23.58 -36.60 28.13
CA ASN A 221 23.01 -37.93 28.36
C ASN A 221 23.83 -39.03 27.66
N ARG A 222 24.31 -38.78 26.44
CA ARG A 222 25.15 -39.73 25.71
C ARG A 222 26.48 -39.97 26.42
N LEU A 223 27.10 -38.93 26.95
CA LEU A 223 28.35 -39.03 27.72
C LEU A 223 28.14 -39.71 29.08
N MET A 224 27.06 -39.36 29.78
CA MET A 224 26.78 -39.82 31.15
C MET A 224 26.18 -41.23 31.21
N LYS A 225 25.63 -41.75 30.11
CA LYS A 225 25.06 -43.10 30.04
C LYS A 225 26.04 -44.19 30.46
N ARG A 226 27.34 -44.05 30.16
CA ARG A 226 28.38 -45.00 30.59
C ARG A 226 28.53 -45.07 32.11
N TYR A 227 28.17 -44.00 32.80
CA TYR A 227 28.28 -43.87 34.25
C TYR A 227 26.97 -44.16 34.98
N GLY A 228 25.92 -44.58 34.27
CA GLY A 228 24.62 -44.90 34.88
C GLY A 228 23.82 -43.67 35.33
N VAL A 229 24.18 -42.47 34.87
CA VAL A 229 23.50 -41.22 35.21
C VAL A 229 22.69 -40.71 34.02
N MET A 230 21.48 -40.26 34.28
CA MET A 230 20.60 -39.61 33.32
C MET A 230 20.30 -38.18 33.76
N ILE A 231 20.41 -37.25 32.83
CA ILE A 231 20.07 -35.84 33.02
C ILE A 231 18.62 -35.65 32.59
N THR A 232 17.79 -35.31 33.57
CA THR A 232 16.35 -35.11 33.39
C THR A 232 16.04 -33.74 32.80
N GLY A 233 16.83 -32.72 33.14
CA GLY A 233 16.67 -31.38 32.59
C GLY A 233 17.94 -30.55 32.73
N ALA A 234 18.11 -29.64 31.79
CA ALA A 234 19.14 -28.61 31.79
C ALA A 234 18.47 -27.24 31.69
N ASN A 235 19.16 -26.18 32.12
CA ASN A 235 18.73 -24.80 31.97
C ASN A 235 19.95 -23.88 32.06
N ILE A 236 19.93 -22.77 31.34
CA ILE A 236 20.95 -21.72 31.39
C ILE A 236 20.28 -20.45 31.91
N PRO A 237 20.36 -20.14 33.21
CA PRO A 237 19.67 -18.97 33.77
C PRO A 237 20.19 -17.63 33.21
N ASP A 238 21.52 -17.49 33.12
CA ASP A 238 22.18 -16.24 32.72
C ASP A 238 23.41 -16.48 31.85
N VAL A 239 23.63 -15.58 30.90
CA VAL A 239 24.79 -15.53 29.99
C VAL A 239 25.31 -14.10 29.98
N GLN A 240 26.53 -13.90 30.44
CA GLN A 240 27.14 -12.57 30.52
C GLN A 240 28.15 -12.37 29.40
N LEU A 241 27.95 -11.32 28.60
CA LEU A 241 28.91 -10.85 27.61
C LEU A 241 29.86 -9.84 28.26
N PRO A 242 31.04 -9.57 27.66
CA PRO A 242 31.87 -8.45 28.07
C PRO A 242 31.11 -7.12 28.01
N ASP A 243 31.26 -6.29 29.04
CA ASP A 243 30.50 -5.05 29.25
C ASP A 243 30.57 -4.11 28.02
N GLN A 244 31.73 -4.04 27.34
CA GLN A 244 31.91 -3.25 26.12
C GLN A 244 31.00 -3.73 24.98
N TYR A 245 30.95 -5.04 24.72
CA TYR A 245 30.13 -5.60 23.65
C TYR A 245 28.63 -5.47 23.97
N GLN A 246 28.26 -5.63 25.25
CA GLN A 246 26.89 -5.41 25.69
C GLN A 246 26.42 -3.98 25.40
N GLN A 247 27.28 -2.97 25.63
CA GLN A 247 26.98 -1.58 25.29
C GLN A 247 26.84 -1.36 23.78
N HIS A 248 27.70 -1.97 22.97
CA HIS A 248 27.61 -1.90 21.51
C HIS A 248 26.32 -2.55 20.99
N LEU A 249 25.95 -3.72 21.51
CA LEU A 249 24.71 -4.41 21.14
C LEU A 249 23.48 -3.60 21.54
N ALA A 250 23.44 -3.08 22.76
CA ALA A 250 22.36 -2.21 23.22
C ALA A 250 22.23 -0.92 22.38
N THR A 251 23.36 -0.34 21.96
CA THR A 251 23.37 0.83 21.08
C THR A 251 22.84 0.48 19.69
N ARG A 252 23.28 -0.64 19.08
CA ARG A 252 22.76 -1.09 17.79
C ARG A 252 21.26 -1.40 17.85
N GLU A 253 20.80 -2.04 18.90
CA GLU A 253 19.38 -2.34 19.08
C GLU A 253 18.56 -1.04 19.24
N ARG A 254 19.04 -0.08 20.03
CA ARG A 254 18.41 1.25 20.14
C ARG A 254 18.31 1.95 18.78
N VAL A 255 19.42 2.03 18.04
CA VAL A 255 19.44 2.63 16.70
C VAL A 255 18.49 1.90 15.76
N SER A 256 18.42 0.57 15.79
CA SER A 256 17.48 -0.20 14.96
C SER A 256 16.01 0.07 15.30
N LYS A 257 15.69 0.23 16.60
CA LYS A 257 14.35 0.55 17.08
C LYS A 257 13.97 1.98 16.73
N GLU A 258 14.91 2.92 16.84
CA GLU A 258 14.74 4.31 16.41
C GLU A 258 14.51 4.39 14.90
N LEU A 259 15.32 3.73 14.08
CA LEU A 259 15.12 3.65 12.63
C LEU A 259 13.75 3.06 12.27
N ALA A 260 13.33 1.99 12.94
CA ALA A 260 12.01 1.41 12.73
C ALA A 260 10.85 2.33 13.18
N ALA A 261 11.06 3.14 14.22
CA ALA A 261 10.10 4.15 14.64
C ALA A 261 10.02 5.30 13.62
N TYR A 262 11.18 5.80 13.16
CA TYR A 262 11.26 6.83 12.13
C TYR A 262 10.60 6.39 10.82
N GLU A 263 10.80 5.14 10.39
CA GLU A 263 10.13 4.64 9.17
C GLU A 263 8.61 4.64 9.34
N ARG A 264 8.10 4.19 10.50
CA ARG A 264 6.65 4.23 10.78
C ARG A 264 6.11 5.66 10.80
N GLU A 265 6.83 6.61 11.38
CA GLU A 265 6.45 8.03 11.36
C GLU A 265 6.47 8.60 9.94
N TRP A 266 7.49 8.27 9.16
CA TRP A 266 7.63 8.71 7.78
C TRP A 266 6.54 8.14 6.88
N GLU A 267 6.16 6.87 7.07
CA GLU A 267 5.02 6.26 6.39
C GLU A 267 3.71 6.98 6.70
N LEU A 268 3.49 7.39 7.96
CA LEU A 268 2.31 8.16 8.35
C LEU A 268 2.30 9.55 7.71
N ILE A 269 3.41 10.28 7.73
CA ILE A 269 3.54 11.59 7.08
C ILE A 269 3.30 11.48 5.57
N ARG A 270 3.85 10.43 4.93
CA ARG A 270 3.65 10.19 3.49
C ARG A 270 2.19 9.93 3.16
N LYS A 271 1.50 9.12 3.96
CA LYS A 271 0.05 8.86 3.82
C LYS A 271 -0.76 10.15 3.99
N GLN A 272 -0.52 10.88 5.07
CA GLN A 272 -1.18 12.18 5.31
C GLN A 272 -0.99 13.14 4.13
N ARG A 273 0.24 13.29 3.64
CA ARG A 273 0.53 14.17 2.49
C ARG A 273 -0.19 13.71 1.22
N THR A 274 -0.29 12.39 1.01
CA THR A 274 -1.02 11.84 -0.13
C THR A 274 -2.51 12.12 -0.01
N ASP A 275 -3.09 11.95 1.18
CA ASP A 275 -4.51 12.23 1.45
C ASP A 275 -4.82 13.73 1.30
N THR A 276 -3.95 14.62 1.79
CA THR A 276 -4.14 16.06 1.61
C THR A 276 -4.08 16.45 0.14
N LEU A 277 -3.10 15.93 -0.62
CA LEU A 277 -2.98 16.18 -2.06
C LEU A 277 -4.20 15.63 -2.83
N LEU A 278 -4.70 14.46 -2.45
CA LEU A 278 -5.89 13.87 -3.06
C LEU A 278 -7.12 14.76 -2.84
N MET A 279 -7.31 15.26 -1.61
CA MET A 279 -8.39 16.20 -1.29
C MET A 279 -8.26 17.51 -2.09
N GLU A 280 -7.05 18.06 -2.25
CA GLU A 280 -6.79 19.24 -3.07
C GLU A 280 -7.09 18.99 -4.56
N ILE A 281 -6.69 17.83 -5.09
CA ILE A 281 -7.01 17.41 -6.47
C ILE A 281 -8.52 17.33 -6.66
N GLU A 282 -9.26 16.77 -5.70
CA GLU A 282 -10.72 16.71 -5.76
C GLU A 282 -11.36 18.10 -5.72
N ARG A 283 -10.86 19.01 -4.87
CA ARG A 283 -11.32 20.41 -4.83
C ARG A 283 -11.06 21.12 -6.16
N ALA A 284 -9.84 21.02 -6.69
CA ALA A 284 -9.47 21.61 -7.98
C ALA A 284 -10.30 21.02 -9.14
N LYS A 285 -10.61 19.72 -9.12
CA LYS A 285 -11.51 19.09 -10.09
C LYS A 285 -12.92 19.67 -10.00
N LYS A 286 -13.49 19.78 -8.79
CA LYS A 286 -14.82 20.38 -8.58
C LYS A 286 -14.88 21.82 -9.07
N GLU A 287 -13.86 22.64 -8.80
CA GLU A 287 -13.77 24.02 -9.31
C GLU A 287 -13.68 24.06 -10.84
N ARG A 288 -12.86 23.19 -11.44
CA ARG A 288 -12.73 23.09 -12.90
C ARG A 288 -14.04 22.65 -13.56
N ASP A 289 -14.74 21.70 -12.97
CA ASP A 289 -16.05 21.23 -13.46
C ASP A 289 -17.12 22.31 -13.30
N ALA A 290 -17.12 23.07 -12.20
CA ALA A 290 -18.02 24.22 -12.02
C ALA A 290 -17.79 25.30 -13.09
N LYS A 291 -16.52 25.67 -13.34
CA LYS A 291 -16.15 26.60 -14.43
C LYS A 291 -16.55 26.06 -15.81
N LEU A 292 -16.41 24.76 -16.04
CA LEU A 292 -16.83 24.14 -17.30
C LEU A 292 -18.34 24.24 -17.50
N VAL A 293 -19.13 24.00 -16.44
CA VAL A 293 -20.57 24.18 -16.48
C VAL A 293 -20.91 25.64 -16.75
N GLU A 294 -20.27 26.60 -16.08
CA GLU A 294 -20.49 28.03 -16.31
C GLU A 294 -20.22 28.40 -17.78
N VAL A 295 -19.04 28.03 -18.33
CA VAL A 295 -18.70 28.26 -19.73
C VAL A 295 -19.73 27.60 -20.67
N ARG A 296 -20.15 26.36 -20.40
CA ARG A 296 -21.19 25.68 -21.18
C ARG A 296 -22.52 26.43 -21.13
N THR A 297 -22.93 26.94 -19.97
CA THR A 297 -24.17 27.72 -19.84
C THR A 297 -24.07 29.04 -20.60
N ALA A 298 -22.90 29.71 -20.57
CA ALA A 298 -22.66 30.93 -21.34
C ALA A 298 -22.69 30.68 -22.85
N VAL A 299 -22.05 29.59 -23.31
CA VAL A 299 -22.08 29.17 -24.72
C VAL A 299 -23.50 28.79 -25.15
N ASN A 300 -24.26 28.08 -24.33
CA ASN A 300 -25.65 27.74 -24.65
C ASN A 300 -26.54 28.98 -24.72
N LYS A 301 -26.41 29.91 -23.77
CA LYS A 301 -27.10 31.22 -23.84
C LYS A 301 -26.72 32.00 -25.09
N ALA A 302 -25.43 32.03 -25.47
CA ALA A 302 -25.00 32.66 -26.70
C ALA A 302 -25.61 32.00 -27.95
N ARG A 303 -25.72 30.66 -27.96
CA ARG A 303 -26.41 29.93 -29.05
C ARG A 303 -27.90 30.27 -29.12
N GLU A 304 -28.59 30.36 -27.99
CA GLU A 304 -29.99 30.78 -27.92
C GLU A 304 -30.18 32.19 -28.48
N VAL A 305 -29.32 33.14 -28.11
CA VAL A 305 -29.35 34.51 -28.64
C VAL A 305 -29.10 34.53 -30.15
N VAL A 306 -28.14 33.75 -30.65
CA VAL A 306 -27.89 33.64 -32.11
C VAL A 306 -29.10 33.02 -32.82
N ALA A 307 -29.73 32.01 -32.25
CA ALA A 307 -30.94 31.40 -32.82
C ALA A 307 -32.10 32.40 -32.89
N GLN A 308 -32.35 33.15 -31.80
CA GLN A 308 -33.37 34.20 -31.76
C GLN A 308 -33.08 35.30 -32.79
N MET A 309 -31.84 35.79 -32.87
CA MET A 309 -31.47 36.78 -33.89
C MET A 309 -31.65 36.24 -35.30
N LEU A 310 -31.35 34.96 -35.55
CA LEU A 310 -31.54 34.36 -36.86
C LEU A 310 -33.02 34.25 -37.22
N GLU A 311 -33.87 33.85 -36.27
CA GLU A 311 -35.32 33.77 -36.44
C GLU A 311 -35.94 35.17 -36.66
N GLU A 312 -35.49 36.18 -35.93
CA GLU A 312 -35.85 37.58 -36.16
C GLU A 312 -35.45 38.02 -37.58
N ARG A 313 -34.22 37.71 -38.02
CA ARG A 313 -33.76 38.03 -39.38
C ARG A 313 -34.52 37.28 -40.47
N GLU A 314 -34.87 36.02 -40.25
CA GLU A 314 -35.69 35.23 -41.17
C GLU A 314 -37.10 35.79 -41.29
N THR A 315 -37.73 36.16 -40.17
CA THR A 315 -39.06 36.79 -40.18
C THR A 315 -39.03 38.19 -40.83
N GLU A 316 -38.00 38.99 -40.57
CA GLU A 316 -37.75 40.26 -41.28
C GLU A 316 -37.59 40.03 -42.78
N ALA A 317 -36.77 39.05 -43.19
CA ALA A 317 -36.55 38.71 -44.59
C ALA A 317 -37.84 38.22 -45.26
N GLN A 318 -38.67 37.43 -44.58
CA GLN A 318 -39.98 37.00 -45.08
C GLN A 318 -40.93 38.19 -45.26
N LYS A 319 -40.98 39.13 -44.31
CA LYS A 319 -41.76 40.37 -44.43
C LYS A 319 -41.32 41.19 -45.63
N VAL A 320 -40.01 41.38 -45.83
CA VAL A 320 -39.45 42.10 -46.97
C VAL A 320 -39.77 41.38 -48.28
N ARG A 321 -39.61 40.05 -48.35
CA ARG A 321 -40.00 39.26 -49.53
C ARG A 321 -41.47 39.43 -49.88
N TRP A 322 -42.37 39.35 -48.89
CA TRP A 322 -43.80 39.55 -49.09
C TRP A 322 -44.11 40.98 -49.55
N GLN A 323 -43.42 42.00 -49.01
CA GLN A 323 -43.56 43.38 -49.48
C GLN A 323 -43.08 43.56 -50.92
N ILE A 324 -41.97 42.94 -51.32
CA ILE A 324 -41.49 42.99 -52.71
C ILE A 324 -42.45 42.27 -53.64
N GLU A 325 -42.95 41.09 -53.25
CA GLU A 325 -43.89 40.32 -54.08
C GLU A 325 -45.23 41.05 -54.23
N THR A 326 -45.76 41.64 -53.16
CA THR A 326 -46.98 42.45 -53.21
C THR A 326 -46.80 43.72 -54.04
N ARG A 327 -45.68 44.45 -53.88
CA ARG A 327 -45.35 45.61 -54.72
C ARG A 327 -45.18 45.21 -56.18
N GLY A 328 -44.43 44.15 -56.47
CA GLY A 328 -44.23 43.64 -57.83
C GLY A 328 -45.53 43.19 -58.49
N ARG A 329 -46.43 42.51 -57.75
CA ARG A 329 -47.77 42.16 -58.25
C ARG A 329 -48.63 43.39 -58.53
N ALA A 330 -48.53 44.44 -57.70
CA ALA A 330 -49.26 45.68 -57.89
C ALA A 330 -48.75 46.46 -59.11
N GLU A 331 -47.44 46.58 -59.27
CA GLU A 331 -46.79 47.23 -60.42
C GLU A 331 -47.10 46.50 -61.73
N LEU A 332 -47.00 45.16 -61.73
CA LEU A 332 -47.33 44.36 -62.91
C LEU A 332 -48.79 44.55 -63.33
N LYS A 333 -49.74 44.52 -62.38
CA LYS A 333 -51.15 44.82 -62.67
C LYS A 333 -51.36 46.25 -63.18
N ALA A 334 -50.65 47.23 -62.63
CA ALA A 334 -50.71 48.61 -63.10
C ALA A 334 -50.22 48.73 -64.54
N ALA A 335 -49.09 48.11 -64.88
CA ALA A 335 -48.55 48.06 -66.22
C ALA A 335 -49.47 47.31 -67.21
N GLU A 336 -50.07 46.19 -66.80
CA GLU A 336 -51.07 45.48 -67.60
C GLU A 336 -52.31 46.36 -67.89
N ASN A 337 -52.79 47.09 -66.88
CA ASN A 337 -53.92 48.00 -67.04
C ASN A 337 -53.58 49.15 -68.00
N GLU A 338 -52.38 49.72 -67.89
CA GLU A 338 -51.90 50.78 -68.80
C GLU A 338 -51.75 50.28 -70.23
N ALA A 339 -51.14 49.10 -70.43
CA ALA A 339 -51.04 48.47 -71.75
C ALA A 339 -52.43 48.17 -72.34
N ARG A 340 -53.39 47.74 -71.51
CA ARG A 340 -54.78 47.52 -71.92
C ARG A 340 -55.47 48.83 -72.31
N ALA A 341 -55.25 49.91 -71.55
CA ALA A 341 -55.76 51.24 -71.85
C ALA A 341 -55.22 51.78 -73.19
N LEU A 342 -53.92 51.61 -73.44
CA LEU A 342 -53.29 51.98 -74.72
C LEU A 342 -53.84 51.17 -75.89
N ARG A 343 -54.09 49.86 -75.72
CA ARG A 343 -54.75 49.04 -76.76
C ARG A 343 -56.17 49.54 -77.06
N HIS A 344 -56.94 49.91 -76.03
CA HIS A 344 -58.28 50.47 -76.22
C HIS A 344 -58.23 51.81 -76.96
N LEU A 345 -57.29 52.70 -76.62
CA LEU A 345 -57.05 53.95 -77.35
C LEU A 345 -56.66 53.69 -78.80
N GLY A 346 -55.74 52.77 -79.05
CA GLY A 346 -55.33 52.39 -80.41
C GLY A 346 -56.49 51.88 -81.27
N LYS A 347 -57.41 51.12 -80.68
CA LYS A 347 -58.63 50.65 -81.36
C LYS A 347 -59.56 51.82 -81.69
N ALA A 348 -59.80 52.73 -80.74
CA ALA A 348 -60.62 53.93 -80.95
C ALA A 348 -60.06 54.84 -82.07
N TYR A 349 -58.73 55.03 -82.15
CA TYR A 349 -58.10 55.80 -83.25
C TYR A 349 -58.28 55.13 -84.62
N LYS A 350 -58.20 53.80 -84.68
CA LYS A 350 -58.42 53.04 -85.92
C LYS A 350 -59.87 53.19 -86.41
N ASP A 351 -60.82 53.16 -85.48
CA ASP A 351 -62.25 53.32 -85.76
C ASP A 351 -62.57 54.76 -86.20
N ASN A 352 -61.98 55.79 -85.55
CA ASN A 352 -62.13 57.20 -85.97
C ASN A 352 -61.64 57.46 -87.40
N ARG A 353 -60.55 56.82 -87.82
CA ARG A 353 -60.04 56.95 -89.20
C ARG A 353 -61.01 56.41 -90.24
N ALA A 354 -61.72 55.32 -89.93
CA ALA A 354 -62.72 54.75 -90.84
C ALA A 354 -63.93 55.70 -91.01
N VAL A 355 -64.39 56.32 -89.92
CA VAL A 355 -65.50 57.31 -89.95
C VAL A 355 -65.12 58.54 -90.78
N LEU A 356 -63.91 59.09 -90.59
CA LEU A 356 -63.45 60.26 -91.34
C LEU A 356 -63.34 60.01 -92.85
N GLN A 357 -62.92 58.80 -93.27
CA GLN A 357 -62.89 58.47 -94.70
C GLN A 357 -64.29 58.38 -95.32
N TYR A 358 -65.27 57.90 -94.55
CA TYR A 358 -66.66 57.86 -94.98
C TYR A 358 -67.25 59.27 -95.19
N GLU A 359 -67.03 60.19 -94.25
CA GLU A 359 -67.51 61.58 -94.36
C GLU A 359 -66.88 62.34 -95.53
N LEU A 360 -65.59 62.09 -95.81
CA LEU A 360 -64.86 62.77 -96.87
C LEU A 360 -65.34 62.31 -98.27
N ALA A 361 -65.77 61.06 -98.40
CA ALA A 361 -66.39 60.54 -99.62
C ALA A 361 -67.73 61.22 -99.92
N LEU A 362 -68.57 61.44 -98.89
CA LEU A 362 -69.85 62.15 -99.02
C LEU A 362 -69.66 63.61 -99.48
N ARG A 363 -68.68 64.32 -98.91
CA ARG A 363 -68.38 65.72 -99.31
C ARG A 363 -67.90 65.85 -100.76
N ARG A 364 -67.13 64.87 -101.28
CA ARG A 364 -66.68 64.89 -102.69
C ARG A 364 -67.84 64.79 -103.68
N LEU A 365 -68.87 64.02 -103.35
CA LEU A 365 -70.09 63.90 -104.15
C LEU A 365 -70.88 65.21 -104.22
N GLN A 366 -71.02 65.91 -103.09
CA GLN A 366 -71.71 67.20 -103.04
C GLN A 366 -70.99 68.29 -103.86
N VAL A 367 -69.65 68.35 -103.78
CA VAL A 367 -68.86 69.33 -104.54
C VAL A 367 -68.94 69.07 -106.04
N ALA A 368 -68.95 67.81 -106.47
CA ALA A 368 -69.11 67.45 -107.89
C ALA A 368 -70.47 67.89 -108.46
N GLN A 369 -71.54 67.81 -107.66
CA GLN A 369 -72.87 68.25 -108.05
C GLN A 369 -72.95 69.78 -108.25
N ALA A 370 -72.28 70.56 -107.39
CA ALA A 370 -72.28 72.02 -107.47
C ALA A 370 -71.54 72.56 -108.70
N LEU A 371 -70.44 71.91 -109.11
CA LEU A 371 -69.64 72.34 -110.26
C LEU A 371 -70.31 72.09 -111.62
N MET A 372 -71.25 71.15 -111.70
CA MET A 372 -71.94 70.81 -112.96
C MET A 372 -72.96 71.88 -113.40
N LEU A 373 -73.50 72.67 -112.46
CA LEU A 373 -74.56 73.65 -112.74
C LEU A 373 -74.05 75.00 -113.27
N HIS A 374 -72.73 75.28 -113.24
CA HIS A 374 -72.17 76.62 -113.50
C HIS A 374 -70.98 76.60 -114.47
N ALA A 375 -71.03 75.82 -115.55
CA ALA A 375 -69.96 75.76 -116.54
C ALA A 375 -70.12 76.82 -117.67
N PRO A 376 -69.25 77.86 -117.77
CA PRO A 376 -69.12 78.68 -118.96
C PRO A 376 -68.32 77.98 -120.08
N ARG A 377 -68.72 78.21 -121.35
CA ARG A 377 -68.18 77.61 -122.58
C ARG A 377 -66.90 78.33 -123.08
N PRO A 378 -65.98 77.63 -123.77
CA PRO A 378 -64.67 78.16 -124.20
C PRO A 378 -64.69 79.03 -125.47
N LEU A 379 -63.74 79.97 -125.52
CA LEU A 379 -63.44 80.99 -126.54
C LEU A 379 -62.75 80.43 -127.80
N LEU A 380 -62.99 81.09 -128.96
CA LEU A 380 -62.13 81.07 -130.14
C LEU A 380 -62.00 82.49 -130.72
N MET A 381 -60.81 83.07 -130.66
CA MET A 381 -60.47 84.33 -131.35
C MET A 381 -59.55 84.00 -132.54
N LYS A 382 -60.02 84.27 -133.76
CA LYS A 382 -59.20 84.31 -134.98
C LYS A 382 -58.74 85.75 -135.19
N THR A 383 -57.43 85.98 -135.31
CA THR A 383 -56.87 87.26 -135.78
C THR A 383 -56.43 87.10 -137.24
N SER A 384 -56.72 88.11 -138.06
CA SER A 384 -56.38 88.18 -139.49
C SER A 384 -55.02 88.85 -139.71
N GLY A 385 -54.21 88.33 -140.64
CA GLY A 385 -53.18 89.11 -141.35
C GLY A 385 -51.79 88.48 -141.36
N ALA A 386 -51.47 87.78 -142.45
CA ALA A 386 -50.23 87.09 -142.81
C ALA A 386 -48.93 87.91 -142.59
N GLY A 387 -47.79 87.34 -142.22
CA GLY A 387 -47.46 85.95 -141.95
C GLY A 387 -45.94 85.84 -141.86
N GLU A 388 -45.41 85.69 -140.64
CA GLU A 388 -44.16 85.00 -140.28
C GLU A 388 -43.85 85.23 -138.79
N THR A 389 -43.63 84.12 -138.07
CA THR A 389 -42.77 83.93 -136.88
C THR A 389 -42.87 84.95 -135.73
N SER A 390 -43.16 84.57 -134.48
CA SER A 390 -42.20 83.82 -133.66
C SER A 390 -42.78 83.60 -132.24
N ALA A 391 -42.58 82.40 -131.71
CA ALA A 391 -43.10 81.87 -130.43
C ALA A 391 -42.60 82.60 -129.15
N LEU A 392 -41.90 83.71 -129.31
CA LEU A 392 -41.24 84.43 -128.23
C LEU A 392 -42.18 85.47 -127.58
N SER A 393 -43.19 85.96 -128.32
CA SER A 393 -44.17 86.94 -127.82
C SER A 393 -45.28 86.32 -126.96
N THR A 394 -45.67 85.08 -127.24
CA THR A 394 -46.69 84.35 -126.46
C THR A 394 -46.15 83.86 -125.11
N LEU A 395 -44.86 83.51 -125.05
CA LEU A 395 -44.21 83.10 -123.80
C LEU A 395 -43.82 84.30 -122.92
N LEU A 396 -43.47 85.46 -123.49
CA LEU A 396 -43.21 86.67 -122.71
C LEU A 396 -44.49 87.22 -122.02
N LEU A 397 -45.66 87.03 -122.63
CA LEU A 397 -46.95 87.45 -122.04
C LEU A 397 -47.46 86.47 -120.97
N ALA A 398 -47.13 85.18 -121.08
CA ALA A 398 -47.41 84.18 -120.03
C ALA A 398 -46.51 84.34 -118.79
N GLN A 399 -45.38 85.04 -118.90
CA GLN A 399 -44.44 85.24 -117.79
C GLN A 399 -44.66 86.57 -117.03
N MET A 400 -45.50 87.48 -117.52
CA MET A 400 -45.78 88.79 -116.89
C MET A 400 -47.19 88.94 -116.28
N LEU A 401 -48.00 87.87 -116.24
CA LEU A 401 -49.37 87.90 -115.72
C LEU A 401 -49.61 86.73 -114.74
N PRO A 402 -49.82 86.95 -113.43
CA PRO A 402 -49.44 88.09 -112.61
C PRO A 402 -49.07 87.71 -111.15
N ASN A 403 -47.92 88.23 -110.68
CA ASN A 403 -47.66 88.55 -109.27
C ASN A 403 -48.51 89.76 -108.79
N LEU A 404 -49.80 89.80 -109.15
CA LEU A 404 -50.75 90.87 -108.80
C LEU A 404 -51.98 90.35 -108.04
N THR A 405 -51.82 89.29 -107.25
CA THR A 405 -52.71 89.04 -106.11
C THR A 405 -51.95 89.31 -104.81
N THR A 406 -51.59 90.59 -104.69
CA THR A 406 -51.00 91.23 -103.52
C THR A 406 -51.88 91.09 -102.28
N ARG A 407 -51.28 90.52 -101.22
CA ARG A 407 -51.13 91.10 -99.88
C ARG A 407 -52.09 92.27 -99.53
N SER A 408 -52.98 92.03 -98.58
CA SER A 408 -53.63 93.00 -97.68
C SER A 408 -53.86 92.26 -96.34
N GLN A 409 -52.98 92.42 -95.33
CA GLN A 409 -53.19 93.19 -94.08
C GLN A 409 -54.47 92.80 -93.31
N THR A 410 -54.44 92.29 -92.06
CA THR A 410 -54.18 92.99 -90.76
C THR A 410 -54.32 91.91 -89.63
N VAL A 411 -53.41 91.72 -88.67
CA VAL A 411 -53.23 92.37 -87.33
C VAL A 411 -54.47 92.43 -86.41
N ILE A 412 -54.49 91.58 -85.38
CA ILE A 412 -55.07 91.76 -84.01
C ILE A 412 -54.14 90.97 -83.05
N ALA A 413 -53.22 91.61 -82.34
CA ALA A 413 -53.31 92.14 -80.97
C ALA A 413 -53.42 91.07 -79.84
N ASN A 414 -52.40 91.09 -78.97
CA ASN A 414 -52.20 90.37 -77.69
C ASN A 414 -53.11 90.96 -76.57
N PRO A 415 -53.32 90.33 -75.38
CA PRO A 415 -52.37 90.51 -74.25
C PRO A 415 -52.26 89.38 -73.18
N GLN A 416 -51.04 89.26 -72.64
CA GLN A 416 -50.64 89.18 -71.21
C GLN A 416 -50.90 87.98 -70.25
N GLY A 417 -49.82 87.69 -69.49
CA GLY A 417 -49.80 87.21 -68.09
C GLY A 417 -49.34 85.75 -67.91
N ARG A 418 -48.33 85.36 -67.12
CA ARG A 418 -47.58 86.01 -66.04
C ARG A 418 -46.29 85.20 -65.74
N SER A 419 -45.28 85.90 -65.24
CA SER A 419 -43.97 85.50 -64.69
C SER A 419 -44.08 84.61 -63.43
N VAL A 420 -43.03 83.93 -62.93
CA VAL A 420 -42.01 84.49 -62.00
C VAL A 420 -40.86 83.47 -61.68
N SER A 421 -39.62 84.00 -61.69
CA SER A 421 -38.33 83.72 -60.98
C SER A 421 -37.79 82.28 -60.76
N ALA A 422 -36.53 81.92 -61.02
CA ALA A 422 -35.19 82.54 -60.85
C ALA A 422 -34.55 82.43 -59.44
N GLY A 423 -33.25 82.05 -59.43
CA GLY A 423 -32.29 82.08 -58.31
C GLY A 423 -31.54 80.74 -58.15
N SER A 424 -30.30 80.47 -58.60
CA SER A 424 -28.98 81.13 -58.37
C SER A 424 -28.75 81.43 -56.88
N SER A 425 -27.63 81.16 -56.21
CA SER A 425 -26.23 80.98 -56.62
C SER A 425 -25.40 80.65 -55.36
N THR A 426 -24.24 80.03 -55.56
CA THR A 426 -22.96 80.12 -54.82
C THR A 426 -22.86 81.00 -53.57
N GLY A 427 -22.14 80.48 -52.55
CA GLY A 427 -21.59 81.24 -51.43
C GLY A 427 -20.29 80.65 -50.92
N THR A 428 -19.19 81.24 -51.39
CA THR A 428 -17.79 81.10 -50.98
C THR A 428 -17.57 81.63 -49.55
N ALA A 429 -16.56 81.10 -48.83
CA ALA A 429 -15.47 81.84 -48.15
C ALA A 429 -15.08 81.35 -46.74
N GLY A 430 -13.75 81.27 -46.55
CA GLY A 430 -13.04 81.39 -45.27
C GLY A 430 -12.76 80.07 -44.54
N GLY A 431 -11.55 79.68 -44.17
CA GLY A 431 -10.25 80.35 -44.19
C GLY A 431 -9.36 79.75 -43.09
N ARG A 432 -8.10 79.42 -43.44
CA ARG A 432 -6.87 79.36 -42.62
C ARG A 432 -6.88 78.75 -41.21
N GLY A 433 -5.95 77.81 -40.97
CA GLY A 433 -5.38 77.59 -39.64
C GLY A 433 -4.45 76.39 -39.49
N GLN A 434 -3.14 76.64 -39.61
CA GLN A 434 -1.96 75.87 -39.12
C GLN A 434 -1.59 74.56 -39.85
N GLN A 435 -0.46 74.47 -40.58
CA GLN A 435 0.97 74.47 -40.17
C GLN A 435 1.32 73.28 -39.24
N ILE A 436 2.43 72.53 -39.33
CA ILE A 436 3.64 72.50 -40.18
C ILE A 436 4.42 71.20 -39.80
N LEU A 437 4.96 70.53 -40.83
CA LEU A 437 6.27 69.85 -40.97
C LEU A 437 6.85 68.83 -39.95
N GLN A 438 7.28 67.70 -40.55
CA GLN A 438 8.62 67.06 -40.57
C GLN A 438 9.38 66.61 -39.29
N GLY A 439 10.10 65.49 -39.49
CA GLY A 439 11.41 65.21 -38.89
C GLY A 439 11.44 63.89 -38.13
N LEU A 440 11.76 62.75 -38.77
CA LEU A 440 13.11 62.15 -38.89
C LEU A 440 13.89 62.02 -37.56
N LEU A 441 14.16 60.74 -37.27
CA LEU A 441 15.39 60.17 -36.72
C LEU A 441 15.83 60.49 -35.28
N ASN A 442 15.96 59.37 -34.56
CA ASN A 442 17.12 58.94 -33.76
C ASN A 442 17.14 59.15 -32.23
N GLN A 443 17.68 58.08 -31.64
CA GLN A 443 18.31 57.90 -30.33
C GLN A 443 17.41 57.68 -29.12
N GLU A 444 17.37 56.46 -28.58
CA GLU A 444 18.39 55.81 -27.73
C GLU A 444 18.25 56.24 -26.26
N ALA A 445 18.02 55.22 -25.44
CA ALA A 445 18.68 54.97 -24.15
C ALA A 445 18.50 55.96 -23.00
N GLN A 446 18.22 55.36 -21.83
CA GLN A 446 18.38 55.89 -20.47
C GLN A 446 17.28 56.83 -19.97
N GLN A 447 16.21 56.24 -19.42
CA GLN A 447 16.03 56.11 -17.96
C GLN A 447 15.02 55.01 -17.64
#